data_AF-A0A1V5ZSE2-F1
#
_entry.id   AF-A0A1V5ZSE2-F1
#
_cell.length_a   1.000
_cell.length_b   1.000
_cell.length_c   1.000
_cell.angle_alpha   90.00
_cell.angle_beta   90.00
_cell.angle_gamma   90.00
#
_symmetry.space_group_name_H-M   'P 1'
#
loop_
_entity.id
_entity.type
_entity.pdbx_description
1 polymer ?
#
loop_
_entity_poly.entity_id
_entity_poly.type
_entity_poly.pdbx_seq_one_letter_code
_entity_poly.pdbx_strand_id
1 'polypeptide(L)'
;MKKRMVYLVVFLGVGLICFALVQMNRTGASVAVNRTEPVSTPVSSPDTKAAPLPDEESLPPQNTVSPATVPEAALASVQSPTPLESVGQAAIDKAARENKYLFLFFSENDSPETEKAKASFESAAGNMEDVVQLAYVDKNQPSEKAVVERFRLDGAPMPLVLAMAPNGAVTGAYFGDKMKEPKLEESIAGPGEQQCMKALQEGKLVLVSLQNAVTTSNEQAMQGVEDFKADTRFAEATELVAIDPANESDQGFLAKLRIDSKIQEATTAFLAPPGSLIKTITGATTKDELVATLTAATAGGCGSSCKPGACGPRR
;
A
#
# COMPACT_ATOMS: atom_id res chain seq x y z
N MET A 1 17.90 19.78 -23.23
CA MET A 1 16.82 20.33 -22.37
C MET A 1 15.42 19.72 -22.59
N LYS A 2 15.19 18.85 -23.59
CA LYS A 2 13.85 18.25 -23.87
C LYS A 2 13.48 17.00 -23.04
N LYS A 3 14.41 16.37 -22.30
CA LYS A 3 14.14 15.17 -21.48
C LYS A 3 13.44 15.43 -20.13
N ARG A 4 13.35 16.70 -19.68
CA ARG A 4 12.84 17.07 -18.35
C ARG A 4 11.30 17.17 -18.25
N MET A 5 10.58 17.12 -19.38
CA MET A 5 9.13 17.31 -19.40
C MET A 5 8.33 16.00 -19.46
N VAL A 6 8.99 14.87 -19.74
CA VAL A 6 8.31 13.56 -19.89
C VAL A 6 8.03 12.89 -18.53
N TYR A 7 8.89 13.10 -17.52
CA TYR A 7 8.75 12.47 -16.20
C TYR A 7 7.56 12.99 -15.37
N LEU A 8 7.14 14.24 -15.57
CA LEU A 8 5.99 14.82 -14.86
C LEU A 8 4.65 14.19 -15.30
N VAL A 9 4.58 13.67 -16.52
CA VAL A 9 3.35 13.09 -17.10
C VAL A 9 3.13 11.64 -16.63
N VAL A 10 4.21 10.90 -16.34
CA VAL A 10 4.12 9.50 -15.87
C VAL A 10 3.59 9.41 -14.44
N PHE A 11 4.01 10.32 -13.55
CA PHE A 11 3.51 10.39 -12.17
C PHE A 11 2.04 10.79 -12.08
N LEU A 12 1.61 11.72 -12.96
CA LEU A 12 0.19 12.07 -13.07
C LEU A 12 -0.62 10.87 -13.59
N GLY A 13 -0.13 10.08 -14.54
CA GLY A 13 -0.87 8.95 -15.11
C GLY A 13 -1.12 7.77 -14.15
N VAL A 14 -0.13 7.38 -13.33
CA VAL A 14 -0.31 6.28 -12.36
C VAL A 14 -1.11 6.75 -11.14
N GLY A 15 -0.89 7.99 -10.68
CA GLY A 15 -1.68 8.60 -9.62
C GLY A 15 -3.15 8.88 -10.02
N LEU A 16 -3.43 9.25 -11.28
CA LEU A 16 -4.81 9.52 -11.74
C LEU A 16 -5.67 8.26 -11.77
N ILE A 17 -5.11 7.08 -12.06
CA ILE A 17 -5.88 5.84 -12.12
C ILE A 17 -6.28 5.38 -10.72
N CYS A 18 -5.37 5.51 -9.74
CA CYS A 18 -5.73 5.34 -8.33
C CYS A 18 -6.74 6.41 -7.86
N PHE A 19 -6.62 7.66 -8.31
CA PHE A 19 -7.53 8.75 -7.89
C PHE A 19 -8.93 8.66 -8.50
N ALA A 20 -9.06 8.29 -9.78
CA ALA A 20 -10.34 8.12 -10.44
C ALA A 20 -11.16 6.97 -9.82
N LEU A 21 -10.50 5.90 -9.37
CA LEU A 21 -11.16 4.77 -8.68
C LEU A 21 -11.47 5.05 -7.20
N VAL A 22 -10.80 6.02 -6.56
CA VAL A 22 -11.08 6.42 -5.17
C VAL A 22 -12.18 7.48 -5.06
N GLN A 23 -12.31 8.39 -6.02
CA GLN A 23 -13.30 9.48 -5.95
C GLN A 23 -14.74 9.07 -6.28
N MET A 24 -14.97 7.99 -7.03
CA MET A 24 -16.34 7.56 -7.37
C MET A 24 -17.12 6.92 -6.19
N ASN A 25 -16.48 6.67 -5.04
CA ASN A 25 -17.12 6.00 -3.90
C ASN A 25 -17.48 6.92 -2.70
N ARG A 26 -17.29 8.25 -2.82
CA ARG A 26 -17.58 9.21 -1.72
C ARG A 26 -19.00 9.81 -1.73
N THR A 27 -19.87 9.41 -2.64
CA THR A 27 -21.25 9.93 -2.75
C THR A 27 -22.31 9.13 -1.99
N GLY A 28 -21.95 8.17 -1.14
CA GLY A 28 -22.92 7.39 -0.37
C GLY A 28 -22.56 7.25 1.10
N ALA A 29 -23.01 8.20 1.93
CA ALA A 29 -23.41 8.06 3.34
C ALA A 29 -23.18 9.37 4.12
N SER A 30 -24.15 10.28 4.06
CA SER A 30 -24.33 11.32 5.08
C SER A 30 -25.38 10.81 6.06
N VAL A 31 -24.95 10.32 7.22
CA VAL A 31 -25.83 10.12 8.38
C VAL A 31 -25.44 11.15 9.41
N ALA A 32 -26.33 12.13 9.57
CA ALA A 32 -26.28 13.09 10.66
C ALA A 32 -26.54 12.37 11.99
N VAL A 33 -25.65 12.53 12.97
CA VAL A 33 -25.94 12.22 14.37
C VAL A 33 -25.64 13.45 15.22
N ASN A 34 -26.69 13.87 15.89
CA ASN A 34 -26.82 15.09 16.68
C ASN A 34 -26.37 14.79 18.12
N ARG A 35 -25.43 15.61 18.61
CA ARG A 35 -25.34 16.21 19.96
C ARG A 35 -26.03 15.49 21.13
N THR A 36 -25.26 15.08 22.15
CA THR A 36 -25.56 15.37 23.57
C THR A 36 -24.30 15.22 24.43
N GLU A 37 -23.91 16.28 25.15
CA GLU A 37 -22.97 16.22 26.29
C GLU A 37 -23.67 15.55 27.49
N PRO A 38 -22.95 15.02 28.51
CA PRO A 38 -22.61 15.87 29.65
C PRO A 38 -21.33 15.52 30.46
N VAL A 39 -20.76 16.58 31.04
CA VAL A 39 -20.34 16.75 32.46
C VAL A 39 -19.30 15.80 33.09
N SER A 40 -18.23 16.45 33.54
CA SER A 40 -17.15 15.98 34.40
C SER A 40 -17.56 15.67 35.84
N THR A 41 -16.88 14.74 36.51
CA THR A 41 -16.10 14.98 37.76
C THR A 41 -15.34 13.71 38.22
N PRO A 42 -14.27 13.87 39.03
CA PRO A 42 -13.31 12.81 39.39
C PRO A 42 -13.57 12.23 40.79
N VAL A 43 -13.31 10.94 41.03
CA VAL A 43 -13.20 10.37 42.38
C VAL A 43 -12.13 9.27 42.45
N SER A 44 -11.34 9.36 43.50
CA SER A 44 -10.16 8.61 43.92
C SER A 44 -10.36 7.12 44.21
N SER A 45 -9.27 6.36 44.05
CA SER A 45 -9.01 5.06 44.67
C SER A 45 -8.95 5.14 46.20
N PRO A 46 -9.19 4.02 46.91
CA PRO A 46 -8.05 3.36 47.55
C PRO A 46 -8.09 1.82 47.56
N ASP A 47 -6.91 1.25 47.81
CA ASP A 47 -6.58 -0.15 48.13
C ASP A 47 -7.51 -0.83 49.14
N THR A 48 -7.63 -2.17 49.06
CA THR A 48 -7.49 -3.10 50.22
C THR A 48 -7.80 -4.58 49.83
N LYS A 49 -6.74 -5.40 49.84
CA LYS A 49 -6.58 -6.70 50.56
C LYS A 49 -7.34 -7.97 50.13
N ALA A 50 -6.58 -9.07 50.24
CA ALA A 50 -6.78 -10.42 49.73
C ALA A 50 -7.64 -11.40 50.59
N ALA A 51 -8.16 -12.42 49.88
CA ALA A 51 -8.44 -13.83 50.23
C ALA A 51 -9.57 -14.12 51.27
N PRO A 52 -10.18 -15.34 51.32
CA PRO A 52 -9.80 -16.65 50.74
C PRO A 52 -10.91 -17.51 50.07
N LEU A 53 -10.48 -18.68 49.55
CA LEU A 53 -11.24 -19.81 48.97
C LEU A 53 -12.24 -20.48 49.93
N PRO A 54 -13.21 -21.24 49.39
CA PRO A 54 -13.40 -22.62 49.88
C PRO A 54 -13.69 -23.68 48.79
N ASP A 55 -13.03 -24.83 48.96
CA ASP A 55 -13.49 -26.22 49.02
C ASP A 55 -14.38 -26.85 47.92
N GLU A 56 -13.76 -27.77 47.19
CA GLU A 56 -14.06 -29.22 47.08
C GLU A 56 -15.52 -29.70 47.30
N GLU A 57 -16.20 -30.19 46.25
CA GLU A 57 -17.26 -31.22 46.41
C GLU A 57 -17.44 -32.11 45.14
N SER A 58 -16.88 -33.33 45.24
CA SER A 58 -17.36 -34.66 44.79
C SER A 58 -18.09 -34.90 43.45
N LEU A 59 -17.48 -35.74 42.61
CA LEU A 59 -18.11 -36.82 41.79
C LEU A 59 -18.58 -37.99 42.72
N PRO A 60 -19.34 -39.06 42.33
CA PRO A 60 -19.56 -39.73 41.02
C PRO A 60 -21.04 -40.29 40.89
N PRO A 61 -21.45 -41.37 40.14
CA PRO A 61 -20.73 -42.25 39.21
C PRO A 61 -21.41 -42.56 37.84
N GLN A 62 -20.58 -43.22 37.05
CA GLN A 62 -20.75 -44.04 35.84
C GLN A 62 -22.14 -44.64 35.57
N ASN A 63 -22.55 -44.61 34.29
CA ASN A 63 -23.46 -45.60 33.73
C ASN A 63 -22.90 -46.17 32.44
N THR A 64 -22.77 -47.49 32.46
CA THR A 64 -22.31 -48.41 31.44
C THR A 64 -23.47 -48.82 30.52
N VAL A 65 -23.32 -48.67 29.21
CA VAL A 65 -24.04 -49.50 28.21
C VAL A 65 -23.15 -49.70 26.97
N SER A 66 -22.73 -50.95 26.75
CA SER A 66 -22.34 -51.53 25.45
C SER A 66 -23.55 -52.30 24.88
N PRO A 67 -23.49 -52.86 23.66
CA PRO A 67 -23.07 -52.30 22.38
C PRO A 67 -24.22 -52.45 21.35
N ALA A 68 -24.38 -51.51 20.42
CA ALA A 68 -25.26 -51.70 19.27
C ALA A 68 -24.44 -51.58 17.98
N THR A 69 -24.23 -52.73 17.36
CA THR A 69 -23.75 -52.92 15.99
C THR A 69 -24.59 -52.09 15.03
N VAL A 70 -23.97 -51.10 14.38
CA VAL A 70 -24.54 -50.41 13.22
C VAL A 70 -23.52 -50.54 12.08
N PRO A 71 -23.95 -50.98 10.89
CA PRO A 71 -23.05 -51.38 9.81
C PRO A 71 -22.19 -50.24 9.28
N GLU A 72 -20.97 -50.63 8.94
CA GLU A 72 -19.94 -49.94 8.18
C GLU A 72 -20.48 -49.45 6.82
N ALA A 73 -21.18 -48.32 6.85
CA ALA A 73 -21.56 -47.57 5.66
C ALA A 73 -20.58 -46.40 5.52
N ALA A 74 -19.59 -46.62 4.67
CA ALA A 74 -18.78 -45.64 3.95
C ALA A 74 -18.90 -44.19 4.44
N LEU A 75 -17.96 -43.78 5.29
CA LEU A 75 -17.52 -42.38 5.34
C LEU A 75 -16.92 -42.03 3.97
N ALA A 76 -17.79 -41.70 3.01
CA ALA A 76 -17.42 -40.89 1.88
C ALA A 76 -16.96 -39.55 2.46
N SER A 77 -15.65 -39.44 2.65
CA SER A 77 -14.97 -38.19 2.93
C SER A 77 -15.40 -37.22 1.85
N VAL A 78 -16.30 -36.30 2.19
CA VAL A 78 -16.59 -35.13 1.38
C VAL A 78 -15.32 -34.29 1.46
N GLN A 79 -14.37 -34.61 0.59
CA GLN A 79 -13.29 -33.69 0.27
C GLN A 79 -13.98 -32.48 -0.33
N SER A 80 -14.20 -31.45 0.49
CA SER A 80 -14.45 -30.10 -0.01
C SER A 80 -13.40 -29.85 -1.10
N PRO A 81 -13.81 -29.44 -2.31
CA PRO A 81 -12.85 -29.20 -3.38
C PRO A 81 -11.81 -28.22 -2.86
N THR A 82 -10.55 -28.67 -2.81
CA THR A 82 -9.42 -27.77 -2.57
C THR A 82 -9.60 -26.62 -3.55
N PRO A 83 -9.69 -25.36 -3.08
CA PRO A 83 -9.80 -24.22 -3.96
C PRO A 83 -8.67 -24.34 -4.99
N LEU A 84 -9.00 -24.26 -6.28
CA LEU A 84 -7.98 -24.16 -7.32
C LEU A 84 -7.06 -23.01 -6.91
N GLU A 85 -5.79 -23.33 -6.65
CA GLU A 85 -4.80 -22.38 -6.18
C GLU A 85 -4.63 -21.27 -7.22
N SER A 86 -4.71 -20.02 -6.79
CA SER A 86 -4.51 -18.87 -7.67
C SER A 86 -3.06 -18.80 -8.12
N VAL A 87 -2.84 -18.82 -9.43
CA VAL A 87 -1.53 -18.63 -10.06
C VAL A 87 -0.97 -17.27 -9.68
N GLY A 88 -1.81 -16.22 -9.68
CA GLY A 88 -1.42 -14.88 -9.30
C GLY A 88 -0.95 -14.81 -7.85
N GLN A 89 -1.70 -15.41 -6.92
CA GLN A 89 -1.36 -15.41 -5.50
C GLN A 89 -0.10 -16.25 -5.22
N ALA A 90 0.00 -17.45 -5.81
CA ALA A 90 1.19 -18.29 -5.70
C ALA A 90 2.45 -17.59 -6.25
N ALA A 91 2.32 -16.82 -7.34
CA ALA A 91 3.41 -16.04 -7.89
C ALA A 91 3.85 -14.90 -6.97
N ILE A 92 2.90 -14.18 -6.34
CA ILE A 92 3.18 -13.15 -5.33
C ILE A 92 3.96 -13.74 -4.16
N ASP A 93 3.48 -14.86 -3.61
CA ASP A 93 4.11 -15.50 -2.46
C ASP A 93 5.48 -16.10 -2.78
N LYS A 94 5.66 -16.60 -4.01
CA LYS A 94 6.96 -17.08 -4.48
C LYS A 94 7.96 -15.93 -4.65
N ALA A 95 7.59 -14.85 -5.33
CA ALA A 95 8.48 -13.73 -5.58
C ALA A 95 8.92 -13.05 -4.28
N ALA A 96 8.00 -12.89 -3.32
CA ALA A 96 8.32 -12.38 -1.99
C ALA A 96 9.32 -13.27 -1.24
N ARG A 97 9.13 -14.61 -1.30
CA ARG A 97 10.06 -15.58 -0.67
C ARG A 97 11.44 -15.60 -1.33
N GLU A 98 11.50 -15.45 -2.65
CA GLU A 98 12.75 -15.42 -3.42
C GLU A 98 13.40 -14.03 -3.43
N ASN A 99 12.77 -13.03 -2.81
CA ASN A 99 13.19 -11.62 -2.82
C ASN A 99 13.39 -11.07 -4.25
N LYS A 100 12.50 -11.45 -5.17
CA LYS A 100 12.51 -11.02 -6.58
C LYS A 100 11.39 -10.04 -6.87
N TYR A 101 11.61 -9.20 -7.88
CA TYR A 101 10.55 -8.41 -8.47
C TYR A 101 9.58 -9.32 -9.22
N LEU A 102 8.28 -9.08 -9.05
CA LEU A 102 7.25 -9.81 -9.77
C LEU A 102 6.61 -8.90 -10.81
N PHE A 103 6.57 -9.37 -12.05
CA PHE A 103 5.74 -8.75 -13.07
C PHE A 103 4.60 -9.71 -13.43
N LEU A 104 3.38 -9.31 -13.05
CA LEU A 104 2.15 -10.05 -13.31
C LEU A 104 1.51 -9.54 -14.59
N PHE A 105 1.50 -10.38 -15.62
CA PHE A 105 0.79 -10.12 -16.87
C PHE A 105 -0.65 -10.62 -16.75
N PHE A 106 -1.60 -9.70 -16.85
CA PHE A 106 -3.04 -9.98 -16.84
C PHE A 106 -3.62 -9.92 -18.25
N SER A 107 -4.39 -10.95 -18.60
CA SER A 107 -5.15 -11.03 -19.84
C SER A 107 -6.62 -11.40 -19.59
N GLU A 108 -7.46 -11.17 -20.60
CA GLU A 108 -8.86 -11.64 -20.64
C GLU A 108 -9.06 -12.79 -21.62
N ASN A 109 -8.22 -12.85 -22.65
CA ASN A 109 -8.30 -13.78 -23.75
C ASN A 109 -6.95 -13.83 -24.47
N ASP A 110 -6.75 -14.86 -25.28
CA ASP A 110 -5.56 -15.06 -26.10
C ASP A 110 -5.71 -14.40 -27.48
N SER A 111 -6.12 -13.13 -27.49
CA SER A 111 -6.20 -12.37 -28.75
C SER A 111 -4.81 -12.14 -29.36
N PRO A 112 -4.71 -11.94 -30.69
CA PRO A 112 -3.44 -11.59 -31.34
C PRO A 112 -2.77 -10.34 -30.77
N GLU A 113 -3.55 -9.43 -30.17
CA GLU A 113 -3.04 -8.24 -29.48
C GLU A 113 -2.40 -8.60 -28.13
N THR A 114 -3.02 -9.50 -27.38
CA THR A 114 -2.49 -10.03 -26.11
C THR A 114 -1.20 -10.80 -26.33
N GLU A 115 -1.16 -11.66 -27.35
CA GLU A 115 0.05 -12.41 -27.72
C GLU A 115 1.20 -11.48 -28.13
N LYS A 116 0.93 -10.42 -28.90
CA LYS A 116 1.95 -9.41 -29.24
C LYS A 116 2.46 -8.68 -27.99
N ALA A 117 1.56 -8.25 -27.12
CA ALA A 117 1.93 -7.57 -25.88
C ALA A 117 2.74 -8.48 -24.96
N LYS A 118 2.38 -9.76 -24.87
CA LYS A 118 3.09 -10.79 -24.13
C LYS A 118 4.51 -10.98 -24.68
N ALA A 119 4.67 -11.12 -26.00
CA ALA A 119 5.99 -11.25 -26.63
C ALA A 119 6.89 -10.01 -26.40
N SER A 120 6.32 -8.79 -26.51
CA SER A 120 7.05 -7.55 -26.18
C SER A 120 7.48 -7.50 -24.72
N PHE A 121 6.63 -7.95 -23.81
CA PHE A 121 6.91 -8.01 -22.38
C PHE A 121 8.00 -9.04 -22.04
N GLU A 122 7.90 -10.26 -22.57
CA GLU A 122 8.92 -11.31 -22.40
C GLU A 122 10.28 -10.87 -22.95
N SER A 123 10.28 -10.23 -24.12
CA SER A 123 11.51 -9.69 -24.72
C SER A 123 12.16 -8.61 -23.85
N ALA A 124 11.38 -7.78 -23.15
CA ALA A 124 11.92 -6.78 -22.23
C ALA A 124 12.45 -7.43 -20.95
N ALA A 125 11.75 -8.45 -20.45
CA ALA A 125 12.11 -9.15 -19.22
C ALA A 125 13.33 -10.07 -19.35
N GLY A 126 13.65 -10.57 -20.55
CA GLY A 126 14.74 -11.53 -20.78
C GLY A 126 16.13 -11.07 -20.35
N ASN A 127 16.35 -9.76 -20.14
CA ASN A 127 17.62 -9.22 -19.62
C ASN A 127 17.66 -9.13 -18.08
N MET A 128 16.61 -9.56 -17.37
CA MET A 128 16.42 -9.35 -15.94
C MET A 128 16.01 -10.63 -15.18
N GLU A 129 16.16 -11.81 -15.78
CA GLU A 129 15.68 -13.09 -15.21
C GLU A 129 16.23 -13.41 -13.81
N ASP A 130 17.42 -12.90 -13.48
CA ASP A 130 18.03 -13.08 -12.15
C ASP A 130 17.31 -12.29 -11.05
N VAL A 131 16.73 -11.14 -11.40
CA VAL A 131 16.10 -10.19 -10.45
C VAL A 131 14.58 -10.14 -10.57
N VAL A 132 14.02 -10.69 -11.65
CA VAL A 132 12.60 -10.67 -11.98
C VAL A 132 12.02 -12.08 -12.10
N GLN A 133 10.82 -12.25 -11.57
CA GLN A 133 9.90 -13.34 -11.85
C GLN A 133 8.72 -12.84 -12.69
N LEU A 134 8.36 -13.61 -13.71
CA LEU A 134 7.17 -13.37 -14.51
C LEU A 134 6.05 -14.33 -14.10
N ALA A 135 4.81 -13.86 -14.15
CA ALA A 135 3.65 -14.70 -14.01
C ALA A 135 2.52 -14.20 -14.92
N TYR A 136 1.71 -15.13 -15.40
CA TYR A 136 0.62 -14.86 -16.33
C TYR A 136 -0.69 -15.27 -15.66
N VAL A 137 -1.65 -14.36 -15.67
CA VAL A 137 -2.92 -14.51 -14.99
C VAL A 137 -4.03 -14.18 -15.97
N ASP A 138 -4.91 -15.15 -16.19
CA ASP A 138 -6.17 -14.88 -16.87
C ASP A 138 -7.16 -14.35 -15.84
N LYS A 139 -7.60 -13.10 -16.01
CA LYS A 139 -8.49 -12.44 -15.04
C LYS A 139 -9.87 -13.12 -14.95
N ASN A 140 -10.27 -13.87 -15.98
CA ASN A 140 -11.57 -14.53 -16.03
C ASN A 140 -11.56 -15.88 -15.31
N GLN A 141 -10.39 -16.37 -14.87
CA GLN A 141 -10.31 -17.59 -14.08
C GLN A 141 -10.91 -17.37 -12.68
N PRO A 142 -11.86 -18.22 -12.23
CA PRO A 142 -12.49 -18.07 -10.91
C PRO A 142 -11.51 -18.11 -9.73
N SER A 143 -10.40 -18.85 -9.86
CA SER A 143 -9.33 -18.89 -8.86
C SER A 143 -8.67 -17.53 -8.64
N GLU A 144 -8.62 -16.68 -9.66
CA GLU A 144 -7.91 -15.39 -9.64
C GLU A 144 -8.77 -14.24 -9.11
N LYS A 145 -10.05 -14.50 -8.80
CA LYS A 145 -11.00 -13.47 -8.36
C LYS A 145 -10.46 -12.63 -7.20
N ALA A 146 -9.84 -13.26 -6.20
CA ALA A 146 -9.27 -12.56 -5.05
C ALA A 146 -8.13 -11.59 -5.46
N VAL A 147 -7.30 -11.97 -6.43
CA VAL A 147 -6.21 -11.14 -6.96
C VAL A 147 -6.79 -9.98 -7.79
N VAL A 148 -7.76 -10.28 -8.66
CA VAL A 148 -8.48 -9.29 -9.47
C VAL A 148 -9.15 -8.24 -8.60
N GLU A 149 -9.85 -8.65 -7.54
CA GLU A 149 -10.49 -7.73 -6.58
C GLU A 149 -9.46 -6.91 -5.79
N ARG A 150 -8.40 -7.56 -5.29
CA ARG A 150 -7.34 -6.90 -4.52
C ARG A 150 -6.68 -5.76 -5.30
N PHE A 151 -6.44 -5.96 -6.59
CA PHE A 151 -5.82 -4.97 -7.47
C PHE A 151 -6.83 -4.17 -8.30
N ARG A 152 -8.14 -4.37 -8.08
CA ARG A 152 -9.25 -3.68 -8.76
C ARG A 152 -9.18 -3.74 -10.29
N LEU A 153 -8.95 -4.94 -10.82
CA LEU A 153 -8.72 -5.18 -12.25
C LEU A 153 -10.01 -5.33 -13.08
N ASP A 154 -11.19 -5.31 -12.46
CA ASP A 154 -12.49 -5.51 -13.14
C ASP A 154 -12.80 -4.48 -14.24
N GLY A 155 -12.22 -3.28 -14.16
CA GLY A 155 -12.33 -2.22 -15.16
C GLY A 155 -11.01 -1.79 -15.80
N ALA A 156 -9.92 -2.53 -15.54
CA ALA A 156 -8.62 -2.18 -16.08
C ALA A 156 -8.53 -2.49 -17.58
N PRO A 157 -7.83 -1.65 -18.38
CA PRO A 157 -7.58 -1.97 -19.78
C PRO A 157 -6.66 -3.19 -19.88
N MET A 158 -7.04 -4.16 -20.71
CA MET A 158 -6.26 -5.39 -20.91
C MET A 158 -5.67 -5.42 -22.33
N PRO A 159 -4.47 -6.01 -22.51
CA PRO A 159 -3.62 -6.61 -21.48
C PRO A 159 -2.93 -5.57 -20.57
N LEU A 160 -2.66 -5.98 -19.33
CA LEU A 160 -2.03 -5.15 -18.29
C LEU A 160 -0.87 -5.91 -17.65
N VAL A 161 0.25 -5.24 -17.40
CA VAL A 161 1.31 -5.75 -16.52
C VAL A 161 1.36 -4.93 -15.25
N LEU A 162 1.30 -5.59 -14.10
CA LEU A 162 1.60 -4.98 -12.80
C LEU A 162 3.01 -5.36 -12.37
N ALA A 163 3.83 -4.35 -12.07
CA ALA A 163 5.14 -4.52 -11.47
C ALA A 163 5.03 -4.43 -9.95
N MET A 164 5.60 -5.41 -9.25
CA MET A 164 5.54 -5.54 -7.81
C MET A 164 6.94 -5.78 -7.25
N ALA A 165 7.28 -5.02 -6.22
CA ALA A 165 8.51 -5.20 -5.46
C ALA A 165 8.45 -6.42 -4.54
N PRO A 166 9.61 -6.93 -4.07
CA PRO A 166 9.67 -8.06 -3.13
C PRO A 166 8.84 -7.90 -1.85
N ASN A 167 8.65 -6.66 -1.37
CA ASN A 167 7.83 -6.35 -0.21
C ASN A 167 6.31 -6.28 -0.51
N GLY A 168 5.91 -6.61 -1.73
CA GLY A 168 4.54 -6.58 -2.22
C GLY A 168 4.00 -5.17 -2.50
N ALA A 169 4.86 -4.16 -2.65
CA ALA A 169 4.46 -2.84 -3.14
C ALA A 169 4.32 -2.86 -4.67
N VAL A 170 3.25 -2.28 -5.20
CA VAL A 170 3.06 -2.10 -6.64
C VAL A 170 3.92 -0.92 -7.11
N THR A 171 4.95 -1.15 -7.90
CA THR A 171 5.89 -0.11 -8.35
C THR A 171 5.59 0.41 -9.75
N GLY A 172 4.69 -0.25 -10.49
CA GLY A 172 4.31 0.20 -11.82
C GLY A 172 3.13 -0.57 -12.42
N ALA A 173 2.56 0.03 -13.46
CA ALA A 173 1.50 -0.57 -14.28
C ALA A 173 1.72 -0.19 -15.75
N TYR A 174 1.71 -1.20 -16.63
CA TYR A 174 1.92 -1.05 -18.07
C TYR A 174 0.70 -1.58 -18.82
N PHE A 175 0.09 -0.72 -19.64
CA PHE A 175 -1.05 -1.06 -20.49
C PHE A 175 -1.04 -0.12 -21.71
N GLY A 176 -1.78 -0.49 -22.76
CA GLY A 176 -1.89 0.33 -23.97
C GLY A 176 -0.52 0.60 -24.61
N ASP A 177 -0.21 1.87 -24.91
CA ASP A 177 1.05 2.23 -25.56
C ASP A 177 2.30 1.88 -24.74
N LYS A 178 2.19 1.83 -23.41
CA LYS A 178 3.30 1.43 -22.53
C LYS A 178 3.67 -0.06 -22.64
N MET A 179 2.80 -0.88 -23.24
CA MET A 179 3.07 -2.30 -23.49
C MET A 179 3.82 -2.55 -24.79
N LYS A 180 3.89 -1.57 -25.70
CA LYS A 180 4.62 -1.72 -26.98
C LYS A 180 6.14 -1.76 -26.76
N GLU A 181 6.60 -0.98 -25.80
CA GLU A 181 8.01 -0.90 -25.39
C GLU A 181 8.05 -0.73 -23.86
N PRO A 182 7.83 -1.82 -23.11
CA PRO A 182 7.73 -1.74 -21.66
C PRO A 182 9.12 -1.54 -21.06
N LYS A 183 9.33 -0.39 -20.42
CA LYS A 183 10.57 -0.05 -19.72
C LYS A 183 10.58 -0.61 -18.30
N LEU A 184 10.63 -1.92 -18.19
CA LEU A 184 10.47 -2.64 -16.93
C LEU A 184 11.51 -2.21 -15.87
N GLU A 185 12.68 -1.74 -16.30
CA GLU A 185 13.74 -1.25 -15.42
C GLU A 185 13.29 -0.01 -14.62
N GLU A 186 12.41 0.82 -15.19
CA GLU A 186 11.88 2.00 -14.49
C GLU A 186 10.95 1.64 -13.31
N SER A 187 10.48 0.38 -13.25
CA SER A 187 9.68 -0.16 -12.13
C SER A 187 10.52 -0.84 -11.04
N ILE A 188 11.83 -0.98 -11.22
CA ILE A 188 12.71 -1.50 -10.17
C ILE A 188 13.01 -0.35 -9.20
N ALA A 189 12.45 -0.46 -7.99
CA ALA A 189 12.57 0.53 -6.93
C ALA A 189 13.70 0.19 -5.96
N GLY A 190 14.40 1.22 -5.45
CA GLY A 190 15.32 1.04 -4.32
C GLY A 190 14.58 0.62 -3.04
N PRO A 191 15.27 0.06 -2.03
CA PRO A 191 14.65 -0.40 -0.79
C PRO A 191 13.82 0.69 -0.09
N GLY A 192 14.31 1.93 -0.08
CA GLY A 192 13.60 3.06 0.50
C GLY A 192 12.33 3.40 -0.27
N GLU A 193 12.40 3.43 -1.61
CA GLU A 193 11.23 3.62 -2.46
C GLU A 193 10.19 2.51 -2.27
N GLN A 194 10.62 1.25 -2.18
CA GLN A 194 9.72 0.11 -1.96
C GLN A 194 8.93 0.26 -0.65
N GLN A 195 9.59 0.64 0.44
CA GLN A 195 8.95 0.85 1.74
C GLN A 195 7.97 2.02 1.68
N CYS A 196 8.37 3.13 1.06
CA CYS A 196 7.50 4.29 0.86
C CYS A 196 6.24 3.91 0.07
N MET A 197 6.40 3.23 -1.07
CA MET A 197 5.29 2.81 -1.92
C MET A 197 4.34 1.86 -1.20
N LYS A 198 4.89 0.92 -0.41
CA LYS A 198 4.09 0.00 0.41
C LYS A 198 3.18 0.75 1.39
N ALA A 199 3.77 1.64 2.17
CA ALA A 199 3.03 2.42 3.17
C ALA A 199 1.98 3.34 2.53
N LEU A 200 2.32 3.97 1.40
CA LEU A 200 1.37 4.81 0.65
C LEU A 200 0.18 4.01 0.10
N GLN A 201 0.41 2.79 -0.36
CA GLN A 201 -0.63 1.88 -0.85
C GLN A 201 -1.51 1.34 0.27
N GLU A 202 -0.97 1.23 1.49
CA GLU A 202 -1.74 0.94 2.72
C GLU A 202 -2.52 2.17 3.22
N GLY A 203 -2.42 3.32 2.53
CA GLY A 203 -3.11 4.54 2.91
C GLY A 203 -2.45 5.31 4.06
N LYS A 204 -1.19 5.00 4.38
CA LYS A 204 -0.41 5.69 5.42
C LYS A 204 0.28 6.94 4.86
N LEU A 205 0.41 7.93 5.72
CA LEU A 205 1.37 9.03 5.60
C LEU A 205 2.79 8.46 5.67
N VAL A 206 3.72 9.02 4.90
CA VAL A 206 5.11 8.58 4.94
C VAL A 206 6.01 9.78 5.22
N LEU A 207 6.79 9.66 6.29
CA LEU A 207 7.86 10.59 6.62
C LEU A 207 9.18 9.94 6.21
N VAL A 208 9.76 10.45 5.13
CA VAL A 208 11.05 9.98 4.60
C VAL A 208 12.14 10.80 5.26
N SER A 209 12.95 10.18 6.11
CA SER A 209 14.12 10.81 6.73
C SER A 209 15.35 10.55 5.89
N LEU A 210 15.91 11.59 5.29
CA LEU A 210 17.11 11.56 4.46
C LEU A 210 18.28 12.09 5.27
N GLN A 211 19.11 11.17 5.74
CA GLN A 211 20.27 11.48 6.58
C GLN A 211 21.28 10.35 6.60
N ASN A 212 22.53 10.70 6.90
CA ASN A 212 23.63 9.75 7.13
C ASN A 212 24.69 10.38 8.04
N ALA A 213 25.86 9.75 8.17
CA ALA A 213 26.92 10.22 9.06
C ALA A 213 27.51 11.60 8.69
N VAL A 214 27.29 12.10 7.47
CA VAL A 214 27.83 13.40 7.02
C VAL A 214 26.81 14.53 7.09
N THR A 215 25.54 14.24 7.35
CA THR A 215 24.49 15.26 7.51
C THR A 215 24.45 15.80 8.93
N THR A 216 24.10 17.07 9.06
CA THR A 216 23.87 17.74 10.34
C THR A 216 22.37 17.72 10.73
N SER A 217 22.05 17.97 12.00
CA SER A 217 20.68 17.97 12.55
C SER A 217 19.93 16.62 12.52
N ASN A 218 20.63 15.50 12.30
CA ASN A 218 20.04 14.16 12.24
C ASN A 218 19.19 13.81 13.47
N GLU A 219 19.72 14.03 14.68
CA GLU A 219 19.01 13.70 15.92
C GLU A 219 17.71 14.52 16.07
N GLN A 220 17.78 15.81 15.77
CA GLN A 220 16.64 16.72 15.88
C GLN A 220 15.57 16.39 14.82
N ALA A 221 15.98 16.11 13.59
CA ALA A 221 15.08 15.71 12.52
C ALA A 221 14.37 14.39 12.84
N MET A 222 15.12 13.38 13.31
CA MET A 222 14.54 12.10 13.74
C MET A 222 13.60 12.25 14.92
N GLN A 223 13.99 13.01 15.96
CA GLN A 223 13.14 13.23 17.12
C GLN A 223 11.80 13.86 16.72
N GLY A 224 11.79 14.86 15.84
CA GLY A 224 10.54 15.48 15.39
C GLY A 224 9.61 14.53 14.63
N VAL A 225 10.18 13.62 13.84
CA VAL A 225 9.42 12.60 13.12
C VAL A 225 8.91 11.51 14.06
N GLU A 226 9.73 11.07 15.02
CA GLU A 226 9.34 10.12 16.04
C GLU A 226 8.26 10.69 16.96
N ASP A 227 8.35 11.96 17.37
CA ASP A 227 7.33 12.66 18.14
C ASP A 227 6.01 12.75 17.38
N PHE A 228 6.06 12.94 16.07
CA PHE A 228 4.86 12.90 15.22
C PHE A 228 4.26 11.50 15.13
N LYS A 229 5.10 10.46 14.96
CA LYS A 229 4.66 9.05 14.95
C LYS A 229 4.16 8.57 16.31
N ALA A 230 4.64 9.15 17.41
CA ALA A 230 4.20 8.85 18.77
C ALA A 230 2.86 9.52 19.13
N ASP A 231 2.42 10.51 18.35
CA ASP A 231 1.13 11.16 18.55
C ASP A 231 0.00 10.19 18.17
N THR A 232 -0.88 9.90 19.12
CA THR A 232 -1.99 8.94 18.95
C THR A 232 -2.93 9.28 17.79
N ARG A 233 -2.97 10.54 17.35
CA ARG A 233 -3.75 10.97 16.18
C ARG A 233 -3.17 10.47 14.86
N PHE A 234 -1.87 10.18 14.80
CA PHE A 234 -1.15 9.87 13.56
C PHE A 234 -0.39 8.54 13.60
N ALA A 235 -0.21 7.92 14.77
CA ALA A 235 0.63 6.74 14.98
C ALA A 235 0.32 5.56 14.04
N GLU A 236 -0.95 5.17 13.94
CA GLU A 236 -1.37 4.05 13.08
C GLU A 236 -1.38 4.42 11.59
N ALA A 237 -1.48 5.73 11.30
CA ALA A 237 -1.60 6.27 9.96
C ALA A 237 -0.27 6.77 9.40
N THR A 238 0.86 6.57 10.08
CA THR A 238 2.17 7.11 9.68
C THR A 238 3.25 6.04 9.67
N GLU A 239 3.99 5.98 8.56
CA GLU A 239 5.20 5.20 8.43
C GLU A 239 6.42 6.13 8.38
N LEU A 240 7.51 5.72 9.03
CA LEU A 240 8.80 6.41 8.99
C LEU A 240 9.75 5.56 8.16
N VAL A 241 10.32 6.14 7.12
CA VAL A 241 11.28 5.46 6.24
C VAL A 241 12.60 6.24 6.26
N ALA A 242 13.66 5.63 6.78
CA ALA A 242 14.99 6.22 6.75
C ALA A 242 15.71 5.80 5.47
N ILE A 243 16.28 6.76 4.74
CA ILE A 243 17.01 6.53 3.50
C ILE A 243 18.36 7.24 3.59
N ASP A 244 19.44 6.53 3.29
CA ASP A 244 20.75 7.16 3.09
C ASP A 244 20.75 7.90 1.75
N PRO A 245 20.94 9.23 1.72
CA PRO A 245 20.98 9.99 0.47
C PRO A 245 22.11 9.57 -0.47
N ALA A 246 23.14 8.86 0.02
CA ALA A 246 24.23 8.32 -0.78
C ALA A 246 23.94 6.93 -1.38
N ASN A 247 22.83 6.27 -1.02
CA ASN A 247 22.49 4.96 -1.58
C ASN A 247 22.16 5.06 -3.07
N GLU A 248 22.91 4.35 -3.90
CA GLU A 248 22.74 4.36 -5.37
C GLU A 248 21.37 3.82 -5.80
N SER A 249 20.86 2.80 -5.09
CA SER A 249 19.58 2.15 -5.42
C SER A 249 18.38 3.07 -5.25
N ASP A 250 18.47 4.10 -4.41
CA ASP A 250 17.37 5.04 -4.14
C ASP A 250 17.53 6.38 -4.89
N GLN A 251 18.59 6.56 -5.70
CA GLN A 251 18.82 7.84 -6.42
C GLN A 251 17.68 8.20 -7.36
N GLY A 252 17.08 7.21 -8.03
CA GLY A 252 15.91 7.41 -8.87
C GLY A 252 14.73 7.97 -8.10
N PHE A 253 14.55 7.53 -6.85
CA PHE A 253 13.51 8.02 -5.95
C PHE A 253 13.79 9.45 -5.47
N LEU A 254 15.01 9.75 -5.05
CA LEU A 254 15.40 11.11 -4.65
C LEU A 254 15.21 12.11 -5.80
N ALA A 255 15.55 11.71 -7.03
CA ALA A 255 15.31 12.51 -8.21
C ALA A 255 13.81 12.78 -8.46
N LYS A 256 12.94 11.78 -8.22
CA LYS A 256 11.46 11.94 -8.30
C LYS A 256 10.97 12.94 -7.24
N LEU A 257 11.54 12.91 -6.04
CA LEU A 257 11.26 13.86 -4.96
C LEU A 257 11.91 15.24 -5.16
N ARG A 258 12.76 15.39 -6.18
CA ARG A 258 13.56 16.61 -6.46
C ARG A 258 14.51 16.96 -5.32
N ILE A 259 15.07 15.96 -4.66
CA ILE A 259 16.04 16.11 -3.58
C ILE A 259 17.43 15.76 -4.14
N ASP A 260 18.43 16.59 -3.85
CA ASP A 260 19.82 16.31 -4.18
C ASP A 260 20.34 15.18 -3.28
N SER A 261 21.21 14.30 -3.80
CA SER A 261 21.87 13.27 -2.98
C SER A 261 23.04 13.80 -2.15
N LYS A 262 23.48 15.03 -2.40
CA LYS A 262 24.58 15.70 -1.69
C LYS A 262 24.08 16.68 -0.65
N ILE A 263 23.07 16.27 0.14
CA ILE A 263 22.59 17.07 1.26
C ILE A 263 23.65 17.15 2.37
N GLN A 264 23.78 18.33 2.98
CA GLN A 264 24.65 18.56 4.14
C GLN A 264 23.86 18.63 5.46
N GLU A 265 22.54 18.72 5.37
CA GLU A 265 21.61 18.77 6.49
C GLU A 265 20.56 17.67 6.31
N ALA A 266 20.15 17.05 7.41
CA ALA A 266 19.07 16.08 7.42
C ALA A 266 17.83 16.68 6.74
N THR A 267 17.17 15.89 5.91
CA THR A 267 16.00 16.36 5.16
C THR A 267 14.84 15.40 5.36
N THR A 268 13.71 15.91 5.82
CA THR A 268 12.48 15.15 5.97
C THR A 268 11.52 15.47 4.83
N ALA A 269 11.22 14.48 3.99
CA ALA A 269 10.20 14.59 2.97
C ALA A 269 8.88 13.97 3.47
N PHE A 270 7.81 14.75 3.43
CA PHE A 270 6.50 14.35 3.91
C PHE A 270 5.59 14.00 2.73
N LEU A 271 5.25 12.71 2.61
CA LEU A 271 4.40 12.16 1.57
C LEU A 271 3.02 11.81 2.12
N ALA A 272 1.99 12.00 1.31
CA ALA A 272 0.64 11.50 1.57
C ALA A 272 0.13 10.64 0.41
N PRO A 273 -0.75 9.65 0.68
CA PRO A 273 -1.39 8.87 -0.38
C PRO A 273 -2.08 9.78 -1.42
N PRO A 274 -1.98 9.47 -2.72
CA PRO A 274 -1.43 8.25 -3.33
C PRO A 274 0.08 8.32 -3.65
N GLY A 275 0.85 9.17 -2.96
CA GLY A 275 2.28 9.40 -3.22
C GLY A 275 2.62 10.85 -3.57
N SER A 276 1.80 11.79 -3.10
CA SER A 276 2.04 13.22 -3.29
C SER A 276 3.01 13.73 -2.23
N LEU A 277 4.05 14.43 -2.66
CA LEU A 277 4.94 15.17 -1.76
C LEU A 277 4.23 16.42 -1.25
N ILE A 278 3.96 16.46 0.05
CA ILE A 278 3.35 17.60 0.73
C ILE A 278 4.39 18.70 0.92
N LYS A 279 5.52 18.36 1.54
CA LYS A 279 6.59 19.30 1.86
C LYS A 279 7.91 18.57 2.06
N THR A 280 9.00 19.28 1.79
CA THR A 280 10.35 18.90 2.20
C THR A 280 10.82 19.90 3.26
N ILE A 281 11.30 19.40 4.39
CA ILE A 281 11.84 20.18 5.51
C ILE A 281 13.33 19.85 5.60
N THR A 282 14.18 20.87 5.62
CA THR A 282 15.64 20.72 5.73
C THR A 282 16.09 21.21 7.10
N GLY A 283 16.95 20.45 7.76
CA GLY A 283 17.44 20.70 9.11
C GLY A 283 16.53 20.10 10.18
N ALA A 284 16.50 20.75 11.35
CA ALA A 284 15.70 20.31 12.48
C ALA A 284 14.20 20.29 12.12
N THR A 285 13.59 19.11 12.21
CA THR A 285 12.16 18.92 11.98
C THR A 285 11.45 18.86 13.33
N THR A 286 10.29 19.50 13.46
CA THR A 286 9.48 19.47 14.70
C THR A 286 8.10 18.90 14.42
N LYS A 287 7.50 18.27 15.44
CA LYS A 287 6.12 17.77 15.34
C LYS A 287 5.13 18.85 14.94
N ASP A 288 5.24 20.05 15.52
CA ASP A 288 4.31 21.14 15.26
C ASP A 288 4.38 21.62 13.80
N GLU A 289 5.58 21.64 13.21
CA GLU A 289 5.73 21.94 11.78
C GLU A 289 5.10 20.87 10.89
N LEU A 290 5.25 19.58 11.23
CA LEU A 290 4.61 18.49 10.49
C LEU A 290 3.08 18.55 10.58
N VAL A 291 2.53 18.81 11.77
CA VAL A 291 1.08 18.99 11.97
C VAL A 291 0.55 20.20 11.19
N ALA A 292 1.26 21.33 11.24
CA ALA A 292 0.89 22.52 10.49
C ALA A 292 0.92 22.25 8.97
N THR A 293 1.94 21.54 8.50
CA THR A 293 2.10 21.14 7.09
C THR A 293 0.94 20.24 6.63
N LEU A 294 0.59 19.22 7.40
CA LEU A 294 -0.52 18.32 7.10
C LEU A 294 -1.88 19.06 7.12
N THR A 295 -2.07 19.94 8.10
CA THR A 295 -3.29 20.75 8.22
C THR A 295 -3.46 21.68 7.02
N ALA A 296 -2.38 22.35 6.59
CA ALA A 296 -2.40 23.20 5.40
C ALA A 296 -2.70 22.42 4.11
N ALA A 297 -2.11 21.23 3.97
CA ALA A 297 -2.32 20.37 2.81
C ALA A 297 -3.77 19.85 2.71
N THR A 298 -4.39 19.56 3.84
CA THR A 298 -5.78 19.07 3.90
C THR A 298 -6.81 20.20 3.80
N ALA A 299 -6.50 21.41 4.29
CA ALA A 299 -7.36 22.59 4.18
C ALA A 299 -7.55 23.08 2.73
N GLY A 300 -6.60 22.78 1.83
CA GLY A 300 -6.72 23.06 0.40
C GLY A 300 -7.62 22.07 -0.37
N GLY A 301 -8.09 21.00 0.27
CA GLY A 301 -8.92 19.97 -0.34
C GLY A 301 -10.39 20.35 -0.40
N CYS A 302 -10.87 20.75 -1.58
CA CYS A 302 -12.30 20.84 -1.95
C CYS A 302 -13.25 21.42 -0.87
N GLY A 303 -12.94 22.61 -0.37
CA GLY A 303 -13.82 23.41 0.49
C GLY A 303 -14.47 24.56 -0.29
N SER A 304 -15.76 24.43 -0.62
CA SER A 304 -16.74 25.54 -0.74
C SER A 304 -16.70 26.57 -1.90
N SER A 305 -15.99 26.37 -3.00
CA SER A 305 -16.13 27.25 -4.20
C SER A 305 -16.78 26.60 -5.43
N CYS A 306 -17.64 25.60 -5.23
CA CYS A 306 -18.74 25.39 -6.17
C CYS A 306 -19.81 26.47 -5.92
N LYS A 307 -19.66 27.64 -6.55
CA LYS A 307 -20.79 28.56 -6.71
C LYS A 307 -21.89 27.81 -7.49
N PRO A 308 -23.12 27.67 -6.96
CA PRO A 308 -24.23 27.16 -7.73
C PRO A 308 -24.48 28.12 -8.91
N GLY A 309 -24.22 27.68 -10.15
CA GLY A 309 -24.64 28.41 -11.36
C GLY A 309 -23.58 28.73 -12.42
N ALA A 310 -22.33 28.26 -12.33
CA ALA A 310 -21.28 28.67 -13.27
C ALA A 310 -20.93 27.69 -14.41
N CYS A 311 -21.69 26.60 -14.60
CA CYS A 311 -21.52 25.70 -15.75
C CYS A 311 -22.78 25.71 -16.64
N GLY A 312 -22.95 26.79 -17.39
CA GLY A 312 -23.80 26.79 -18.59
C GLY A 312 -22.94 26.50 -19.83
N PRO A 313 -23.46 25.77 -20.84
CA PRO A 313 -22.69 25.48 -22.05
C PRO A 313 -22.43 26.78 -22.82
N ARG A 314 -21.15 27.02 -23.19
CA ARG A 314 -20.86 28.01 -24.23
C ARG A 314 -21.36 27.44 -25.55
N ARG A 315 -22.32 28.16 -26.15
CA ARG A 315 -22.64 28.05 -27.57
C ARG A 315 -21.46 28.46 -28.43
#